data_AF-A0A1G8CTC7-F1
#
_entry.id   AF-A0A1G8CTC7-F1
#
_cell.length_a   1.000
_cell.length_b   1.000
_cell.length_c   1.000
_cell.angle_alpha   90.00
_cell.angle_beta   90.00
_cell.angle_gamma   90.00
#
_symmetry.space_group_name_H-M   'P 1'
#
loop_
_entity.id
_entity.type
_entity.pdbx_description
1 polymer ?
#
loop_
_entity_poly.entity_id
_entity_poly.type
_entity_poly.pdbx_seq_one_letter_code
_entity_poly.pdbx_strand_id
1 'polypeptide(L)'
;MTIYKHKLVCILLLVTTLYSCNKPKEDENLSTSHFGKSISYEKFLWKDARNDTLQKSFVYSFNNWAAEANSSVTITLNNGENELIKNKVPYHFLVNDTPIPDGKIILKSTNKTGDTINLKLVIPTQINTDFFGYITIADHNLDRVNDIENPNNTNIYKWSATQEIQMNPLKVILLWVLAITATCLFIYLLILRPIIFKRMGKGQITIQQPFFKNINVKNNIELVFTNKKHKQGFFNKIFQGKRTTITNNFFTNPIYFTPSVKSKIRIRTGGHYSIEPFTTTFEKGIIYEITNNNTKEKITITYL
;
A
#
# COMPACT_ATOMS: atom_id res chain seq x y z
N MET A 1 7.25 19.00 -28.47
CA MET A 1 6.63 18.39 -27.26
C MET A 1 5.98 17.06 -27.63
N THR A 2 6.77 16.12 -28.16
CA THR A 2 6.24 14.90 -28.83
C THR A 2 7.10 13.66 -28.57
N ILE A 3 8.31 13.80 -28.05
CA ILE A 3 9.27 12.69 -27.87
C ILE A 3 9.01 11.88 -26.57
N TYR A 4 8.26 12.44 -25.61
CA TYR A 4 8.00 11.76 -24.33
C TYR A 4 6.89 10.70 -24.36
N LYS A 5 6.04 10.67 -25.41
CA LYS A 5 4.90 9.73 -25.47
C LYS A 5 5.31 8.29 -25.87
N HIS A 6 6.44 8.10 -26.56
CA HIS A 6 6.83 6.77 -27.04
C HIS A 6 7.61 5.93 -26.03
N LYS A 7 8.31 6.57 -25.06
CA LYS A 7 9.06 5.81 -24.04
C LYS A 7 8.16 5.15 -22.99
N LEU A 8 6.97 5.70 -22.72
CA LEU A 8 6.02 5.12 -21.75
C LEU A 8 5.31 3.88 -22.31
N VAL A 9 5.06 3.84 -23.63
CA VAL A 9 4.37 2.73 -24.30
C VAL A 9 5.30 1.51 -24.43
N CYS A 10 6.59 1.70 -24.66
CA CYS A 10 7.56 0.60 -24.70
C CYS A 10 7.80 -0.07 -23.33
N ILE A 11 7.65 0.67 -22.22
CA ILE A 11 7.79 0.11 -20.87
C ILE A 11 6.55 -0.71 -20.49
N LEU A 12 5.36 -0.32 -20.95
CA LEU A 12 4.12 -1.06 -20.68
C LEU A 12 4.05 -2.41 -21.43
N LEU A 13 4.66 -2.49 -22.63
CA LEU A 13 4.65 -3.69 -23.49
C LEU A 13 5.69 -4.74 -23.07
N LEU A 14 6.74 -4.34 -22.35
CA LEU A 14 7.79 -5.25 -21.86
C LEU A 14 7.38 -5.97 -20.55
N VAL A 15 6.38 -5.45 -19.84
CA VAL A 15 5.83 -6.06 -18.62
C VAL A 15 4.79 -7.15 -18.94
N THR A 16 4.20 -7.15 -20.13
CA THR A 16 3.15 -8.12 -20.52
C THR A 16 3.67 -9.40 -21.17
N THR A 17 4.95 -9.48 -21.55
CA THR A 17 5.49 -10.64 -22.30
C THR A 17 6.30 -11.64 -21.47
N LEU A 18 6.49 -11.40 -20.16
CA LEU A 18 7.24 -12.32 -19.29
C LEU A 18 6.35 -13.30 -18.50
N TYR A 19 5.02 -13.28 -18.70
CA TYR A 19 4.10 -14.27 -18.12
C TYR A 19 3.85 -15.45 -19.07
N SER A 20 4.92 -16.10 -19.55
CA SER A 20 4.80 -17.42 -20.17
C SER A 20 5.00 -18.47 -19.09
N CYS A 21 3.89 -18.83 -18.41
CA CYS A 21 3.85 -19.94 -17.47
C CYS A 21 4.07 -21.25 -18.24
N ASN A 22 5.27 -21.82 -18.17
CA ASN A 22 5.50 -23.23 -18.51
C ASN A 22 4.71 -24.09 -17.52
N LYS A 23 3.61 -24.68 -17.97
CA LYS A 23 2.90 -25.69 -17.18
C LYS A 23 3.72 -26.98 -17.14
N PRO A 24 3.97 -27.58 -15.97
CA PRO A 24 4.60 -28.89 -15.89
C PRO A 24 3.70 -29.95 -16.57
N LYS A 25 4.33 -30.94 -17.21
CA LYS A 25 3.65 -32.06 -17.87
C LYS A 25 2.87 -32.87 -16.82
N GLU A 26 1.57 -33.05 -17.04
CA GLU A 26 0.73 -33.93 -16.22
C GLU A 26 0.98 -35.40 -16.61
N ASP A 27 1.05 -36.27 -15.61
CA ASP A 27 1.14 -37.72 -15.79
C ASP A 27 -0.25 -38.23 -16.24
N GLU A 28 -0.41 -38.57 -17.52
CA GLU A 28 -1.70 -38.82 -18.19
C GLU A 28 -2.52 -40.00 -17.62
N ASN A 29 -1.96 -40.84 -16.75
CA ASN A 29 -2.60 -42.08 -16.28
C ASN A 29 -3.04 -42.08 -14.81
N LEU A 30 -2.80 -40.99 -14.04
CA LEU A 30 -3.19 -40.93 -12.63
C LEU A 30 -4.37 -39.98 -12.41
N SER A 31 -5.34 -40.39 -11.59
CA SER A 31 -6.40 -39.47 -11.15
C SER A 31 -5.80 -38.32 -10.35
N THR A 32 -5.95 -37.09 -10.83
CA THR A 32 -5.41 -35.88 -10.18
C THR A 32 -6.51 -35.07 -9.50
N SER A 33 -6.13 -34.37 -8.44
CA SER A 33 -6.99 -33.36 -7.83
C SER A 33 -6.22 -32.23 -7.21
N HIS A 34 -6.69 -31.04 -7.56
CA HIS A 34 -6.33 -29.83 -6.86
C HIS A 34 -7.27 -29.60 -5.66
N PHE A 35 -6.68 -29.47 -4.47
CA PHE A 35 -7.35 -29.07 -3.21
C PHE A 35 -7.68 -27.57 -3.20
N GLY A 36 -7.09 -26.79 -4.12
CA GLY A 36 -7.29 -25.35 -4.22
C GLY A 36 -6.16 -24.54 -3.61
N LYS A 37 -6.47 -23.28 -3.33
CA LYS A 37 -5.53 -22.28 -2.83
C LYS A 37 -5.89 -21.88 -1.40
N SER A 38 -4.95 -22.05 -0.48
CA SER A 38 -5.04 -21.53 0.89
C SER A 38 -4.45 -20.12 0.91
N ILE A 39 -5.19 -19.16 1.46
CA ILE A 39 -4.69 -17.81 1.66
C ILE A 39 -4.24 -17.68 3.11
N SER A 40 -3.02 -17.16 3.29
CA SER A 40 -2.49 -16.86 4.62
C SER A 40 -1.99 -15.42 4.72
N TYR A 41 -2.24 -14.79 5.87
CA TYR A 41 -1.63 -13.50 6.22
C TYR A 41 -1.54 -13.34 7.72
N GLU A 42 -0.51 -12.63 8.18
CA GLU A 42 -0.30 -12.32 9.58
C GLU A 42 -1.31 -11.30 10.14
N LYS A 43 -1.47 -11.34 11.47
CA LYS A 43 -2.25 -10.35 12.21
C LYS A 43 -1.66 -8.96 12.00
N PHE A 44 -2.52 -7.97 11.79
CA PHE A 44 -2.10 -6.57 11.71
C PHE A 44 -3.14 -5.66 12.35
N LEU A 45 -2.70 -4.87 13.33
CA LEU A 45 -3.57 -4.04 14.16
C LEU A 45 -4.73 -4.88 14.72
N TRP A 46 -5.98 -4.53 14.38
CA TRP A 46 -7.20 -5.22 14.80
C TRP A 46 -7.71 -6.27 13.81
N LYS A 47 -7.01 -6.51 12.70
CA LYS A 47 -7.37 -7.58 11.76
C LYS A 47 -6.58 -8.84 12.11
N ASP A 48 -7.27 -9.86 12.60
CA ASP A 48 -6.68 -11.15 12.95
C ASP A 48 -6.01 -11.82 11.76
N ALA A 49 -5.06 -12.72 12.07
CA ALA A 49 -4.41 -13.54 11.07
C ALA A 49 -5.44 -14.45 10.39
N ARG A 50 -5.20 -14.76 9.11
CA ARG A 50 -5.97 -15.75 8.36
C ARG A 50 -5.02 -16.87 7.97
N ASN A 51 -5.47 -18.11 8.17
CA ASN A 51 -4.79 -19.28 7.65
C ASN A 51 -5.86 -20.31 7.26
N ASP A 52 -6.15 -20.39 5.97
CA ASP A 52 -7.22 -21.23 5.47
C ASP A 52 -6.79 -22.70 5.45
N THR A 53 -7.65 -23.60 5.91
CA THR A 53 -7.49 -25.04 5.72
C THR A 53 -8.18 -25.46 4.43
N LEU A 54 -7.55 -26.37 3.67
CA LEU A 54 -8.16 -26.90 2.45
C LEU A 54 -8.87 -28.21 2.76
N GLN A 55 -9.97 -28.48 2.08
CA GLN A 55 -10.80 -29.64 2.36
C GLN A 55 -11.28 -30.28 1.06
N LYS A 56 -11.21 -31.61 1.00
CA LYS A 56 -11.77 -32.40 -0.10
C LYS A 56 -12.37 -33.70 0.39
N SER A 57 -13.55 -34.01 -0.11
CA SER A 57 -14.26 -35.25 0.17
C SER A 57 -13.97 -36.30 -0.89
N PHE A 58 -13.70 -37.52 -0.45
CA PHE A 58 -13.50 -38.69 -1.31
C PHE A 58 -14.58 -39.71 -0.99
N VAL A 59 -15.25 -40.24 -2.01
CA VAL A 59 -16.23 -41.31 -1.86
C VAL A 59 -15.53 -42.62 -2.17
N TYR A 60 -15.72 -43.62 -1.32
CA TYR A 60 -15.24 -44.98 -1.58
C TYR A 60 -16.38 -45.99 -1.48
N SER A 61 -16.25 -47.09 -2.21
CA SER A 61 -17.23 -48.17 -2.21
C SER A 61 -16.53 -49.51 -2.38
N PHE A 62 -16.93 -50.48 -1.58
CA PHE A 62 -16.58 -51.88 -1.77
C PHE A 62 -17.71 -52.57 -2.54
N ASN A 63 -17.36 -53.53 -3.41
CA ASN A 63 -18.36 -54.36 -4.08
C ASN A 63 -18.94 -55.40 -3.09
N ASN A 64 -19.98 -56.12 -3.52
CA ASN A 64 -20.67 -57.09 -2.66
C ASN A 64 -19.73 -58.19 -2.15
N TRP A 65 -18.82 -58.71 -3.00
CA TRP A 65 -17.86 -59.74 -2.59
C TRP A 65 -16.90 -59.26 -1.50
N ALA A 66 -16.38 -58.04 -1.64
CA ALA A 66 -15.51 -57.44 -0.63
C ALA A 66 -16.24 -57.12 0.68
N ALA A 67 -17.54 -56.79 0.60
CA ALA A 67 -18.40 -56.64 1.77
C ALA A 67 -18.59 -57.98 2.50
N GLU A 68 -18.93 -59.05 1.77
CA GLU A 68 -19.10 -60.41 2.31
C GLU A 68 -17.80 -60.94 2.95
N ALA A 69 -16.65 -60.64 2.36
CA ALA A 69 -15.34 -61.07 2.84
C ALA A 69 -14.78 -60.20 3.99
N ASN A 70 -15.49 -59.17 4.46
CA ASN A 70 -14.99 -58.18 5.43
C ASN A 70 -13.63 -57.56 5.01
N SER A 71 -13.49 -57.26 3.72
CA SER A 71 -12.28 -56.71 3.16
C SER A 71 -11.91 -55.32 3.70
N SER A 72 -10.63 -54.97 3.58
CA SER A 72 -10.07 -53.69 3.97
C SER A 72 -8.95 -53.25 3.02
N VAL A 73 -8.79 -51.93 2.90
CA VAL A 73 -7.70 -51.29 2.17
C VAL A 73 -7.06 -50.26 3.09
N THR A 74 -5.76 -50.35 3.28
CA THR A 74 -4.97 -49.33 3.96
C THR A 74 -4.37 -48.40 2.92
N ILE A 75 -4.79 -47.15 2.92
CA ILE A 75 -4.20 -46.10 2.08
C ILE A 75 -3.21 -45.26 2.88
N THR A 76 -2.16 -44.80 2.22
CA THR A 76 -1.15 -43.90 2.77
C THR A 76 -1.08 -42.60 1.98
N LEU A 77 -0.86 -41.50 2.70
CA LEU A 77 -0.61 -40.19 2.12
C LEU A 77 0.89 -39.96 2.03
N ASN A 78 1.40 -39.84 0.81
CA ASN A 78 2.81 -39.64 0.50
C ASN A 78 3.06 -38.23 -0.05
N ASN A 79 4.26 -37.70 0.18
CA ASN A 79 4.71 -36.41 -0.36
C ASN A 79 5.09 -36.53 -1.86
N GLY A 80 5.56 -35.44 -2.46
CA GLY A 80 6.00 -35.40 -3.86
C GLY A 80 7.17 -36.33 -4.21
N GLU A 81 7.94 -36.76 -3.21
CA GLU A 81 9.06 -37.72 -3.33
C GLU A 81 8.61 -39.17 -3.08
N ASN A 82 7.29 -39.39 -2.94
CA ASN A 82 6.66 -40.66 -2.60
C ASN A 82 7.04 -41.21 -1.22
N GLU A 83 7.48 -40.34 -0.30
CA GLU A 83 7.71 -40.69 1.09
C GLU A 83 6.46 -40.47 1.93
N LEU A 84 6.23 -41.34 2.92
CA LEU A 84 5.09 -41.21 3.83
C LEU A 84 5.10 -39.87 4.57
N ILE A 85 3.97 -39.17 4.54
CA ILE A 85 3.80 -37.88 5.20
C ILE A 85 3.80 -38.09 6.72
N LYS A 86 4.89 -37.70 7.36
CA LYS A 86 5.08 -37.67 8.82
C LYS A 86 5.09 -36.23 9.33
N ASN A 87 5.17 -36.04 10.64
CA ASN A 87 5.24 -34.73 11.31
C ASN A 87 6.45 -33.83 10.93
N LYS A 88 7.25 -34.20 9.92
CA LYS A 88 8.43 -33.45 9.46
C LYS A 88 8.15 -32.50 8.29
N VAL A 89 6.99 -32.59 7.66
CA VAL A 89 6.57 -31.66 6.59
C VAL A 89 5.78 -30.47 7.18
N PRO A 90 5.76 -29.31 6.50
CA PRO A 90 5.13 -28.09 7.05
C PRO A 90 3.58 -28.11 6.98
N TYR A 91 2.98 -29.27 6.80
CA TYR A 91 1.54 -29.48 6.70
C TYR A 91 1.16 -30.86 7.27
N HIS A 92 -0.10 -31.03 7.66
CA HIS A 92 -0.63 -32.33 8.07
C HIS A 92 -2.06 -32.52 7.57
N PHE A 93 -2.50 -33.76 7.56
CA PHE A 93 -3.85 -34.13 7.15
C PHE A 93 -4.71 -34.54 8.35
N LEU A 94 -5.98 -34.15 8.30
CA LEU A 94 -7.03 -34.65 9.16
C LEU A 94 -8.01 -35.46 8.31
N VAL A 95 -8.44 -36.61 8.78
CA VAL A 95 -9.56 -37.37 8.21
C VAL A 95 -10.75 -37.22 9.15
N ASN A 96 -11.87 -36.72 8.62
CA ASN A 96 -13.09 -36.49 9.39
C ASN A 96 -12.78 -35.72 10.70
N ASP A 97 -11.97 -34.66 10.58
CA ASP A 97 -11.49 -33.79 11.66
C ASP A 97 -10.60 -34.46 12.73
N THR A 98 -10.19 -35.71 12.51
CA THR A 98 -9.24 -36.43 13.38
C THR A 98 -7.83 -36.45 12.76
N PRO A 99 -6.77 -36.15 13.53
CA PRO A 99 -5.40 -36.29 13.05
C PRO A 99 -5.10 -37.73 12.67
N ILE A 100 -4.35 -37.90 11.58
CA ILE A 100 -3.92 -39.21 11.09
C ILE A 100 -2.47 -39.43 11.54
N PRO A 101 -2.22 -40.07 12.70
CA PRO A 101 -0.87 -40.47 13.06
C PRO A 101 -0.36 -41.43 11.99
N ASP A 102 0.84 -41.17 11.47
CA ASP A 102 1.53 -41.96 10.44
C ASP A 102 0.90 -41.98 9.04
N GLY A 103 -0.02 -41.05 8.73
CA GLY A 103 -0.51 -40.86 7.36
C GLY A 103 -1.25 -42.06 6.75
N LYS A 104 -1.68 -43.01 7.58
CA LYS A 104 -2.39 -44.25 7.20
C LYS A 104 -3.88 -44.15 7.49
N ILE A 105 -4.70 -44.55 6.54
CA ILE A 105 -6.15 -44.59 6.68
C ILE A 105 -6.61 -46.00 6.31
N ILE A 106 -7.31 -46.67 7.22
CA ILE A 106 -7.86 -48.01 6.98
C ILE A 106 -9.32 -47.87 6.57
N LEU A 107 -9.63 -48.28 5.35
CA LEU A 107 -10.98 -48.38 4.82
C LEU A 107 -11.44 -49.82 5.00
N LYS A 108 -12.61 -50.02 5.60
CA LYS A 108 -13.19 -51.35 5.80
C LYS A 108 -14.50 -51.46 5.03
N SER A 109 -14.77 -52.62 4.47
CA SER A 109 -16.02 -52.90 3.75
C SER A 109 -17.24 -53.03 4.66
N THR A 110 -17.01 -53.19 5.97
CA THR A 110 -18.07 -53.15 7.00
C THR A 110 -18.58 -51.74 7.27
N ASN A 111 -17.82 -50.71 6.88
CA ASN A 111 -18.30 -49.34 6.81
C ASN A 111 -19.21 -49.23 5.56
N LYS A 112 -20.30 -48.45 5.64
CA LYS A 112 -21.39 -48.53 4.66
C LYS A 112 -20.88 -48.25 3.23
N THR A 113 -21.45 -48.92 2.25
CA THR A 113 -21.24 -48.60 0.82
C THR A 113 -21.60 -47.13 0.56
N GLY A 114 -20.64 -46.34 0.06
CA GLY A 114 -20.82 -44.90 -0.20
C GLY A 114 -20.32 -43.99 0.91
N ASP A 115 -19.56 -44.50 1.87
CA ASP A 115 -18.96 -43.67 2.90
C ASP A 115 -17.97 -42.64 2.30
N THR A 116 -18.01 -41.45 2.89
CA THR A 116 -17.22 -40.30 2.45
C THR A 116 -16.08 -40.05 3.45
N ILE A 117 -14.86 -39.97 2.94
CA ILE A 117 -13.68 -39.54 3.69
C ILE A 117 -13.50 -38.05 3.45
N ASN A 118 -13.61 -37.26 4.50
CA ASN A 118 -13.29 -35.85 4.44
C ASN A 118 -11.82 -35.62 4.76
N LEU A 119 -11.00 -35.35 3.74
CA LEU A 119 -9.58 -35.05 3.91
C LEU A 119 -9.38 -33.53 4.01
N LYS A 120 -8.90 -33.07 5.18
CA LYS A 120 -8.55 -31.68 5.42
C LYS A 120 -7.03 -31.53 5.48
N LEU A 121 -6.48 -30.63 4.66
CA LEU A 121 -5.08 -30.25 4.66
C LEU A 121 -4.89 -28.99 5.50
N VAL A 122 -4.09 -29.10 6.55
CA VAL A 122 -3.77 -28.02 7.48
C VAL A 122 -2.31 -27.63 7.31
N ILE A 123 -2.06 -26.36 7.00
CA ILE A 123 -0.72 -25.82 6.75
C ILE A 123 -0.42 -24.78 7.84
N PRO A 124 0.11 -25.18 9.01
CA PRO A 124 0.27 -24.28 10.16
C PRO A 124 1.26 -23.15 9.88
N THR A 125 2.30 -23.42 9.10
CA THR A 125 3.35 -22.47 8.76
C THR A 125 2.99 -21.72 7.49
N GLN A 126 3.24 -20.41 7.44
CA GLN A 126 3.01 -19.60 6.24
C GLN A 126 4.18 -19.80 5.28
N ILE A 127 3.98 -20.56 4.20
CA ILE A 127 4.99 -20.86 3.20
C ILE A 127 4.37 -20.59 1.82
N ASN A 128 4.93 -19.64 1.07
CA ASN A 128 4.43 -19.31 -0.27
C ASN A 128 4.90 -20.37 -1.27
N THR A 129 4.24 -21.52 -1.30
CA THR A 129 4.69 -22.67 -2.09
C THR A 129 3.52 -23.55 -2.54
N ASP A 130 3.81 -24.37 -3.54
CA ASP A 130 2.94 -25.42 -4.03
C ASP A 130 3.31 -26.74 -3.36
N PHE A 131 2.28 -27.43 -2.87
CA PHE A 131 2.38 -28.76 -2.29
C PHE A 131 1.75 -29.76 -3.25
N PHE A 132 2.38 -30.93 -3.36
CA PHE A 132 1.77 -32.06 -4.03
C PHE A 132 2.24 -33.36 -3.39
N GLY A 133 1.51 -34.43 -3.67
CA GLY A 133 1.83 -35.75 -3.20
C GLY A 133 0.89 -36.79 -3.78
N TYR A 134 0.97 -37.99 -3.23
CA TYR A 134 0.25 -39.16 -3.74
C TYR A 134 -0.55 -39.82 -2.64
N ILE A 135 -1.67 -40.44 -3.02
CA ILE A 135 -2.35 -41.44 -2.20
C ILE A 135 -1.94 -42.80 -2.77
N THR A 136 -1.45 -43.67 -1.90
CA THR A 136 -0.94 -44.99 -2.28
C THR A 136 -1.62 -46.08 -1.47
N ILE A 137 -1.65 -47.30 -1.99
CA ILE A 137 -2.17 -48.46 -1.27
C ILE A 137 -1.00 -49.15 -0.57
N ALA A 138 -1.03 -49.17 0.76
CA ALA A 138 0.03 -49.75 1.58
C ALA A 138 -0.22 -51.24 1.87
N ASP A 139 -1.49 -51.62 2.08
CA ASP A 139 -1.88 -52.99 2.40
C ASP A 139 -3.35 -53.21 2.02
N HIS A 140 -3.70 -54.43 1.60
CA HIS A 140 -5.07 -54.80 1.22
C HIS A 140 -5.28 -56.31 1.27
N ASN A 141 -6.53 -56.74 1.46
CA ASN A 141 -6.96 -58.14 1.32
C ASN A 141 -7.97 -58.31 0.16
N LEU A 142 -7.81 -57.49 -0.89
CA LEU A 142 -8.58 -57.51 -2.13
C LEU A 142 -7.73 -57.99 -3.29
N ASP A 143 -8.32 -58.67 -4.27
CA ASP A 143 -7.59 -59.03 -5.50
C ASP A 143 -7.26 -57.79 -6.35
N ARG A 144 -8.17 -56.81 -6.34
CA ARG A 144 -8.08 -55.58 -7.13
C ARG A 144 -8.59 -54.38 -6.34
N VAL A 145 -7.97 -53.23 -6.57
CA VAL A 145 -8.50 -51.92 -6.13
C VAL A 145 -8.60 -51.03 -7.36
N ASN A 146 -9.82 -50.57 -7.65
CA ASN A 146 -10.17 -49.99 -8.96
C ASN A 146 -9.78 -50.98 -10.08
N ASP A 147 -9.04 -50.50 -11.08
CA ASP A 147 -8.59 -51.32 -12.21
C ASP A 147 -7.20 -51.94 -12.02
N ILE A 148 -6.58 -51.78 -10.84
CA ILE A 148 -5.21 -52.23 -10.57
C ILE A 148 -5.23 -53.62 -9.93
N GLU A 149 -4.54 -54.57 -10.56
CA GLU A 149 -4.25 -55.90 -10.02
C GLU A 149 -3.00 -55.84 -9.13
N ASN A 150 -3.04 -56.48 -7.95
CA ASN A 150 -1.96 -56.43 -6.95
C ASN A 150 -1.47 -55.01 -6.60
N PRO A 151 -2.34 -54.11 -6.11
CA PRO A 151 -2.05 -52.69 -5.92
C PRO A 151 -1.01 -52.34 -4.82
N ASN A 152 -0.26 -53.30 -4.29
CA ASN A 152 0.73 -53.07 -3.25
C ASN A 152 1.76 -52.01 -3.65
N ASN A 153 1.85 -50.93 -2.87
CA ASN A 153 2.70 -49.76 -3.09
C ASN A 153 2.43 -49.01 -4.41
N THR A 154 1.23 -49.11 -4.97
CA THR A 154 0.86 -48.37 -6.18
C THR A 154 0.27 -47.00 -5.86
N ASN A 155 0.65 -45.99 -6.64
CA ASN A 155 0.06 -44.65 -6.56
C ASN A 155 -1.31 -44.68 -7.24
N ILE A 156 -2.36 -44.36 -6.50
CA ILE A 156 -3.75 -44.37 -7.02
C ILE A 156 -4.28 -42.97 -7.29
N TYR A 157 -3.66 -41.95 -6.68
CA TYR A 157 -4.16 -40.59 -6.75
C TYR A 157 -3.04 -39.57 -6.55
N LYS A 158 -3.08 -38.44 -7.27
CA LYS A 158 -2.17 -37.31 -7.08
C LYS A 158 -2.95 -36.12 -6.56
N TRP A 159 -2.55 -35.58 -5.42
CA TRP A 159 -3.14 -34.37 -4.85
C TRP A 159 -2.19 -33.19 -5.01
N SER A 160 -2.73 -31.98 -5.18
CA SER A 160 -1.97 -30.74 -5.17
C SER A 160 -2.71 -29.63 -4.43
N ALA A 161 -1.98 -28.72 -3.81
CA ALA A 161 -2.49 -27.57 -3.07
C ALA A 161 -1.52 -26.41 -3.19
N THR A 162 -2.01 -25.18 -3.15
CA THR A 162 -1.15 -23.99 -3.16
C THR A 162 -1.40 -23.18 -1.89
N GLN A 163 -0.36 -22.69 -1.23
CA GLN A 163 -0.50 -21.68 -0.19
C GLN A 163 0.06 -20.35 -0.68
N GLU A 164 -0.77 -19.31 -0.66
CA GLU A 164 -0.40 -17.96 -1.06
C GLU A 164 -0.30 -17.07 0.18
N ILE A 165 0.88 -16.47 0.38
CA ILE A 165 1.06 -15.47 1.44
C ILE A 165 0.62 -14.12 0.87
N GLN A 166 -0.49 -13.60 1.39
CA GLN A 166 -1.00 -12.29 1.00
C GLN A 166 -0.64 -11.24 2.05
N MET A 167 -0.55 -9.98 1.61
CA MET A 167 -0.45 -8.89 2.57
C MET A 167 -1.81 -8.70 3.26
N ASN A 168 -1.78 -8.50 4.58
CA ASN A 168 -3.00 -8.23 5.34
C ASN A 168 -3.78 -7.07 4.66
N PRO A 169 -5.09 -7.24 4.39
CA PRO A 169 -5.87 -6.27 3.61
C PRO A 169 -5.84 -4.87 4.23
N LEU A 170 -5.69 -4.77 5.55
CA LEU A 170 -5.60 -3.50 6.25
C LEU A 170 -4.26 -2.79 5.98
N LYS A 171 -3.14 -3.53 5.88
CA LYS A 171 -1.85 -2.98 5.44
C LYS A 171 -1.97 -2.41 4.02
N VAL A 172 -2.66 -3.14 3.13
CA VAL A 172 -2.90 -2.70 1.74
C VAL A 172 -3.67 -1.38 1.71
N ILE A 173 -4.77 -1.28 2.45
CA ILE A 173 -5.58 -0.04 2.52
C ILE A 173 -4.78 1.12 3.11
N LEU A 174 -4.03 0.89 4.20
CA LEU A 174 -3.21 1.92 4.83
C LEU A 174 -2.17 2.48 3.85
N LEU A 175 -1.51 1.61 3.08
CA LEU A 175 -0.52 2.01 2.08
C LEU A 175 -1.18 2.88 1.00
N TRP A 176 -2.36 2.51 0.52
CA TRP A 176 -3.12 3.33 -0.43
C TRP A 176 -3.52 4.69 0.12
N VAL A 177 -4.01 4.76 1.37
CA VAL A 177 -4.35 6.02 2.03
C VAL A 177 -3.12 6.92 2.16
N LEU A 178 -1.97 6.35 2.54
CA LEU A 178 -0.71 7.08 2.62
C LEU A 178 -0.27 7.61 1.25
N ALA A 179 -0.35 6.78 0.20
CA ALA A 179 0.00 7.15 -1.17
C ALA A 179 -0.89 8.29 -1.70
N ILE A 180 -2.21 8.20 -1.48
CA ILE A 180 -3.17 9.24 -1.85
C ILE A 180 -2.87 10.55 -1.10
N THR A 181 -2.68 10.47 0.21
CA THR A 181 -2.39 11.65 1.06
C THR A 181 -1.10 12.34 0.62
N ALA A 182 -0.04 11.57 0.36
CA ALA A 182 1.22 12.09 -0.14
C ALA A 182 1.05 12.77 -1.51
N THR A 183 0.27 12.16 -2.41
CA THR A 183 -0.03 12.71 -3.73
C THR A 183 -0.80 14.03 -3.64
N CYS A 184 -1.85 14.09 -2.82
CA CYS A 184 -2.60 15.32 -2.57
C CYS A 184 -1.72 16.42 -1.98
N LEU A 185 -0.83 16.07 -1.04
CA LEU A 185 0.11 17.02 -0.45
C LEU A 185 1.12 17.53 -1.48
N PHE A 186 1.58 16.67 -2.39
CA PHE A 186 2.47 17.05 -3.48
C PHE A 186 1.80 18.01 -4.46
N ILE A 187 0.57 17.70 -4.89
CA ILE A 187 -0.26 18.60 -5.72
C ILE A 187 -0.46 19.94 -5.01
N TYR A 188 -0.79 19.91 -3.72
CA TYR A 188 -0.97 21.13 -2.94
C TYR A 188 0.32 21.96 -2.91
N LEU A 189 1.46 21.38 -2.57
CA LEU A 189 2.71 22.12 -2.40
C LEU A 189 3.30 22.64 -3.71
N LEU A 190 3.15 21.91 -4.81
CA LEU A 190 3.75 22.27 -6.11
C LEU A 190 2.83 23.10 -6.99
N ILE A 191 1.52 22.87 -6.97
CA ILE A 191 0.58 23.50 -7.92
C ILE A 191 -0.29 24.51 -7.19
N LEU A 192 -1.09 24.06 -6.21
CA LEU A 192 -2.09 24.94 -5.57
C LEU A 192 -1.42 26.05 -4.76
N ARG A 193 -0.38 25.72 -4.00
CA ARG A 193 0.30 26.66 -3.10
C ARG A 193 0.89 27.85 -3.87
N PRO A 194 1.67 27.69 -4.96
CA PRO A 194 2.15 28.83 -5.74
C PRO A 194 1.04 29.70 -6.36
N ILE A 195 -0.12 29.12 -6.67
CA ILE A 195 -1.27 29.84 -7.23
C ILE A 195 -1.97 30.68 -6.15
N ILE A 196 -2.29 30.07 -5.01
CA ILE A 196 -3.00 30.70 -3.89
C ILE A 196 -2.09 31.72 -3.19
N PHE A 197 -0.84 31.33 -2.89
CA PHE A 197 0.13 32.14 -2.19
C PHE A 197 1.21 32.62 -3.15
N LYS A 198 0.85 33.62 -3.96
CA LYS A 198 1.79 34.31 -4.83
C LYS A 198 2.96 34.85 -4.01
N ARG A 199 4.17 34.73 -4.56
CA ARG A 199 5.39 35.22 -3.92
C ARG A 199 5.76 36.57 -4.50
N MET A 200 6.30 37.45 -3.65
CA MET A 200 6.93 38.69 -4.11
C MET A 200 8.14 38.35 -5.00
N GLY A 201 8.27 39.12 -6.08
CA GLY A 201 9.39 39.04 -7.00
C GLY A 201 10.72 39.46 -6.35
N LYS A 202 11.78 39.49 -7.15
CA LYS A 202 13.07 40.02 -6.69
C LYS A 202 12.92 41.51 -6.39
N GLY A 203 13.49 41.97 -5.28
CA GLY A 203 13.59 43.38 -4.94
C GLY A 203 13.90 43.60 -3.47
N GLN A 204 14.03 44.86 -3.08
CA GLN A 204 14.34 45.28 -1.73
C GLN A 204 13.56 46.54 -1.39
N ILE A 205 12.95 46.55 -0.21
CA ILE A 205 12.39 47.76 0.37
C ILE A 205 13.46 48.37 1.27
N THR A 206 13.86 49.60 0.97
CA THR A 206 14.80 50.38 1.77
C THR A 206 14.05 51.49 2.47
N ILE A 207 14.10 51.47 3.80
CA ILE A 207 13.62 52.55 4.65
C ILE A 207 14.81 53.49 4.87
N GLN A 208 14.67 54.77 4.53
CA GLN A 208 15.74 55.77 4.62
C GLN A 208 15.66 56.59 5.92
N GLN A 209 14.46 57.04 6.28
CA GLN A 209 14.19 57.85 7.48
C GLN A 209 12.88 57.39 8.15
N PRO A 210 12.73 57.49 9.48
CA PRO A 210 13.70 58.01 10.45
C PRO A 210 14.75 56.96 10.86
N PHE A 211 14.66 55.73 10.37
CA PHE A 211 15.66 54.68 10.60
C PHE A 211 16.04 53.99 9.29
N PHE A 212 17.31 53.60 9.17
CA PHE A 212 17.79 52.91 7.99
C PHE A 212 17.53 51.41 8.09
N LYS A 213 16.81 50.82 7.13
CA LYS A 213 16.62 49.37 7.07
C LYS A 213 16.41 48.85 5.66
N ASN A 214 17.19 47.84 5.31
CA ASN A 214 17.13 47.12 4.04
C ASN A 214 16.40 45.79 4.21
N ILE A 215 15.29 45.61 3.49
CA ILE A 215 14.42 44.43 3.62
C ILE A 215 14.29 43.75 2.27
N ASN A 216 14.89 42.57 2.15
CA ASN A 216 14.75 41.75 0.94
C ASN A 216 13.31 41.19 0.86
N VAL A 217 12.60 41.52 -0.21
CA VAL A 217 11.21 41.09 -0.39
C VAL A 217 11.09 39.73 -1.07
N LYS A 218 12.17 39.23 -1.69
CA LYS A 218 12.17 37.98 -2.48
C LYS A 218 11.62 36.80 -1.68
N ASN A 219 10.74 36.03 -2.33
CA ASN A 219 10.11 34.81 -1.79
C ASN A 219 9.20 35.01 -0.56
N ASN A 220 8.95 36.25 -0.11
CA ASN A 220 7.93 36.50 0.89
C ASN A 220 6.55 36.54 0.21
N ILE A 221 5.54 36.01 0.88
CA ILE A 221 4.14 36.12 0.43
C ILE A 221 3.50 37.40 0.96
N GLU A 222 4.03 37.92 2.06
CA GLU A 222 3.53 39.10 2.77
C GLU A 222 4.66 39.71 3.60
N LEU A 223 4.74 41.03 3.63
CA LEU A 223 5.55 41.76 4.60
C LEU A 223 4.62 42.59 5.47
N VAL A 224 4.86 42.59 6.78
CA VAL A 224 4.03 43.32 7.74
C VAL A 224 4.92 44.24 8.56
N PHE A 225 4.65 45.53 8.49
CA PHE A 225 5.34 46.53 9.32
C PHE A 225 4.43 46.88 10.49
N THR A 226 4.89 46.67 11.72
CA THR A 226 4.05 46.80 12.92
C THR A 226 4.92 47.12 14.14
N ASN A 227 4.32 47.53 15.25
CA ASN A 227 4.99 47.66 16.55
C ASN A 227 5.10 46.31 17.30
N LYS A 228 4.31 45.29 16.94
CA LYS A 228 4.27 44.00 17.66
C LYS A 228 5.07 42.91 16.98
N LYS A 229 5.86 42.14 17.75
CA LYS A 229 6.57 40.98 17.22
C LYS A 229 5.60 39.84 16.95
N HIS A 230 5.53 39.40 15.69
CA HIS A 230 4.78 38.23 15.28
C HIS A 230 5.72 37.19 14.65
N LYS A 231 5.76 35.98 15.21
CA LYS A 231 6.53 34.85 14.66
C LYS A 231 5.61 33.93 13.87
N GLN A 232 6.03 33.56 12.67
CA GLN A 232 5.33 32.57 11.87
C GLN A 232 5.78 31.15 12.25
N GLY A 233 4.83 30.27 12.56
CA GLY A 233 5.10 28.85 12.85
C GLY A 233 5.66 28.09 11.64
N PHE A 234 6.41 27.02 11.90
CA PHE A 234 7.07 26.20 10.89
C PHE A 234 6.10 25.66 9.83
N PHE A 235 5.00 25.04 10.24
CA PHE A 235 3.98 24.52 9.32
C PHE A 235 3.35 25.63 8.48
N ASN A 236 3.02 26.78 9.07
CA ASN A 236 2.49 27.92 8.32
C ASN A 236 3.49 28.40 7.25
N LYS A 237 4.80 28.37 7.55
CA LYS A 237 5.84 28.72 6.58
C LYS A 237 5.93 27.70 5.44
N ILE A 238 5.77 26.40 5.72
CA ILE A 238 5.75 25.33 4.71
C ILE A 238 4.48 25.39 3.86
N PHE A 239 3.30 25.54 4.45
CA PHE A 239 2.03 25.44 3.71
C PHE A 239 1.64 26.75 3.04
N GLN A 240 1.93 27.90 3.64
CA GLN A 240 1.53 29.22 3.10
C GLN A 240 2.71 29.96 2.45
N GLY A 241 3.94 29.79 2.97
CA GLY A 241 5.10 30.56 2.52
C GLY A 241 5.59 31.54 3.57
N LYS A 242 6.70 32.22 3.29
CA LYS A 242 7.38 33.08 4.27
C LYS A 242 6.65 34.42 4.41
N ARG A 243 6.30 34.79 5.64
CA ARG A 243 5.87 36.14 6.02
C ARG A 243 6.98 36.78 6.85
N THR A 244 7.38 38.00 6.51
CA THR A 244 8.40 38.72 7.29
C THR A 244 7.77 39.90 7.99
N THR A 245 7.89 39.92 9.32
CA THR A 245 7.40 41.01 10.16
C THR A 245 8.56 41.94 10.52
N ILE A 246 8.40 43.23 10.25
CA ILE A 246 9.35 44.26 10.66
C ILE A 246 8.74 45.00 11.83
N THR A 247 9.48 45.01 12.94
CA THR A 247 9.05 45.68 14.17
C THR A 247 9.76 47.02 14.35
N ASN A 248 8.98 48.08 14.50
CA ASN A 248 9.45 49.41 14.86
C ASN A 248 8.32 50.20 15.52
N ASN A 249 8.65 51.05 16.50
CA ASN A 249 7.68 51.83 17.26
C ASN A 249 6.94 52.89 16.42
N PHE A 250 7.50 53.32 15.29
CA PHE A 250 6.82 54.21 14.33
C PHE A 250 5.47 53.63 13.86
N PHE A 251 5.40 52.30 13.68
CA PHE A 251 4.22 51.64 13.15
C PHE A 251 3.19 51.40 14.25
N THR A 252 2.36 52.40 14.54
CA THR A 252 1.25 52.30 15.50
C THR A 252 0.23 51.22 15.09
N ASN A 253 -0.09 51.13 13.80
CA ASN A 253 -0.94 50.12 13.18
C ASN A 253 -0.19 49.34 12.08
N PRO A 254 -0.55 48.07 11.82
CA PRO A 254 0.15 47.24 10.84
C PRO A 254 -0.06 47.74 9.40
N ILE A 255 1.03 47.85 8.64
CA ILE A 255 1.00 48.06 7.19
C ILE A 255 1.30 46.72 6.51
N TYR A 256 0.41 46.31 5.60
CA TYR A 256 0.56 45.05 4.88
C TYR A 256 1.02 45.30 3.45
N PHE A 257 2.08 44.59 3.06
CA PHE A 257 2.61 44.56 1.71
C PHE A 257 2.35 43.18 1.12
N THR A 258 1.69 43.13 -0.02
CA THR A 258 1.34 41.88 -0.73
C THR A 258 1.79 41.96 -2.19
N PRO A 259 2.12 40.83 -2.85
CA PRO A 259 2.51 40.85 -4.25
C PRO A 259 1.35 41.31 -5.14
N SER A 260 1.66 42.18 -6.11
CA SER A 260 0.75 42.63 -7.15
C SER A 260 1.27 42.20 -8.54
N VAL A 261 0.53 42.54 -9.59
CA VAL A 261 0.89 42.22 -10.97
C VAL A 261 2.14 43.02 -11.40
N LYS A 262 2.93 42.49 -12.33
CA LYS A 262 4.09 43.16 -12.97
C LYS A 262 5.18 43.64 -11.99
N SER A 263 5.55 42.81 -11.01
CA SER A 263 6.60 43.12 -10.02
C SER A 263 6.31 44.35 -9.14
N LYS A 264 5.04 44.74 -9.02
CA LYS A 264 4.58 45.79 -8.07
C LYS A 264 4.22 45.18 -6.73
N ILE A 265 4.26 45.98 -5.67
CA ILE A 265 3.83 45.57 -4.32
C ILE A 265 2.56 46.34 -3.97
N ARG A 266 1.47 45.63 -3.68
CA ARG A 266 0.23 46.23 -3.18
C ARG A 266 0.34 46.53 -1.70
N ILE A 267 -0.13 47.70 -1.30
CA ILE A 267 -0.06 48.18 0.09
C ILE A 267 -1.45 48.36 0.65
N ARG A 268 -1.61 47.97 1.92
CA ARG A 268 -2.82 48.20 2.70
C ARG A 268 -2.43 48.84 4.03
N THR A 269 -2.88 50.08 4.23
CA THR A 269 -2.62 50.89 5.44
C THR A 269 -3.82 50.97 6.39
N GLY A 270 -5.00 50.51 5.95
CA GLY A 270 -6.24 50.63 6.73
C GLY A 270 -6.71 52.07 6.95
N GLY A 271 -6.18 53.05 6.21
CA GLY A 271 -6.50 54.46 6.39
C GLY A 271 -5.71 55.17 7.51
N HIS A 272 -4.83 54.46 8.22
CA HIS A 272 -4.01 55.04 9.30
C HIS A 272 -2.78 55.80 8.79
N TYR A 273 -2.42 55.61 7.52
CA TYR A 273 -1.26 56.22 6.90
C TYR A 273 -1.63 56.79 5.53
N SER A 274 -1.16 57.99 5.24
CA SER A 274 -1.18 58.58 3.90
C SER A 274 0.13 58.27 3.17
N ILE A 275 0.06 58.10 1.85
CA ILE A 275 1.20 57.76 0.99
C ILE A 275 1.31 58.83 -0.08
N GLU A 276 2.50 59.39 -0.27
CA GLU A 276 2.82 60.35 -1.32
C GLU A 276 3.94 59.80 -2.23
N PRO A 277 3.75 59.79 -3.57
CA PRO A 277 2.50 60.11 -4.28
C PRO A 277 1.39 59.11 -3.95
N PHE A 278 0.13 59.55 -4.01
CA PHE A 278 -1.02 58.71 -3.68
C PHE A 278 -1.10 57.48 -4.58
N THR A 279 -0.92 56.30 -3.98
CA THR A 279 -0.96 55.02 -4.70
C THR A 279 -1.37 53.88 -3.78
N THR A 280 -1.92 52.82 -4.38
CA THR A 280 -2.17 51.53 -3.71
C THR A 280 -1.10 50.49 -4.03
N THR A 281 -0.15 50.82 -4.91
CA THR A 281 0.94 49.94 -5.33
C THR A 281 2.28 50.66 -5.42
N PHE A 282 3.33 50.06 -4.86
CA PHE A 282 4.70 50.50 -5.04
C PHE A 282 5.32 49.91 -6.30
N GLU A 283 5.95 50.78 -7.07
CA GLU A 283 6.74 50.46 -8.25
C GLU A 283 8.22 50.61 -7.94
N LYS A 284 9.05 49.94 -8.73
CA LYS A 284 10.50 49.95 -8.53
C LYS A 284 11.09 51.28 -8.92
N GLY A 285 12.10 51.72 -8.17
CA GLY A 285 12.84 52.97 -8.40
C GLY A 285 12.12 54.23 -7.90
N ILE A 286 10.88 54.12 -7.41
CA ILE A 286 10.12 55.25 -6.90
C ILE A 286 10.31 55.39 -5.39
N ILE A 287 10.50 56.63 -4.95
CA ILE A 287 10.55 57.00 -3.54
C ILE A 287 9.14 57.37 -3.10
N TYR A 288 8.71 56.80 -1.98
CA TYR A 288 7.40 57.02 -1.38
C TYR A 288 7.57 57.59 0.02
N GLU A 289 6.83 58.64 0.35
CA GLU A 289 6.67 59.12 1.72
C GLU A 289 5.41 58.54 2.33
N ILE A 290 5.53 57.92 3.51
CA ILE A 290 4.41 57.43 4.29
C ILE A 290 4.29 58.30 5.54
N THR A 291 3.20 59.04 5.66
CA THR A 291 2.92 59.85 6.85
C THR A 291 1.92 59.14 7.74
N ASN A 292 2.22 59.02 9.03
CA ASN A 292 1.30 58.50 10.02
C ASN A 292 0.23 59.57 10.33
N ASN A 293 -1.04 59.25 10.13
CA ASN A 293 -2.11 60.22 10.29
C ASN A 293 -2.28 60.70 11.74
N ASN A 294 -1.91 59.84 12.71
CA ASN A 294 -2.03 60.10 14.15
C ASN A 294 -0.83 60.85 14.70
N THR A 295 0.40 60.41 14.39
CA THR A 295 1.63 61.01 14.95
C THR A 295 2.23 62.12 14.09
N LYS A 296 1.78 62.26 12.84
CA LYS A 296 2.34 63.16 11.81
C LYS A 296 3.81 62.90 11.45
N GLU A 297 4.39 61.83 11.98
CA GLU A 297 5.74 61.41 11.62
C GLU A 297 5.76 60.83 10.20
N LYS A 298 6.89 61.06 9.50
CA LYS A 298 7.09 60.62 8.13
C LYS A 298 8.13 59.52 8.04
N ILE A 299 7.91 58.58 7.12
CA ILE A 299 8.90 57.60 6.68
C ILE A 299 9.12 57.73 5.18
N THR A 300 10.38 57.71 4.75
CA THR A 300 10.75 57.61 3.34
C THR A 300 11.13 56.16 2.99
N ILE A 301 10.42 55.59 2.02
CA ILE A 301 10.61 54.21 1.54
C ILE A 301 10.91 54.20 0.05
N THR A 302 11.94 53.47 -0.35
CA THR A 302 12.23 53.19 -1.76
C THR A 302 12.09 51.69 -2.02
N TYR A 303 11.40 51.32 -3.10
CA TYR A 303 11.37 49.94 -3.58
C TYR A 303 12.36 49.77 -4.74
N LEU A 304 13.34 48.87 -4.59
CA LEU A 304 14.38 48.54 -5.57
C LEU A 304 14.12 47.16 -6.21
#